data_AF-A0A0D6LH36-F1
#
_entry.id   AF-A0A0D6LH36-F1
#
_cell.length_a   1.000
_cell.length_b   1.000
_cell.length_c   1.000
_cell.angle_alpha   90.00
_cell.angle_beta   90.00
_cell.angle_gamma   90.00
#
_symmetry.space_group_name_H-M   'P 1'
#
loop_
_entity.id
_entity.type
_entity.pdbx_description
1 polymer ?
#
loop_
_entity_poly.entity_id
_entity_poly.type
_entity_poly.pdbx_seq_one_letter_code
_entity_poly.pdbx_strand_id
1 'polypeptide(L)'
;MFSASVILSSMNSSVDPCSDFYEYACGQWIRGHPIPDDAPSVSNFENLGQDLEFALKELLEEKIGREEAIDRESAIGKAKFFYKLCLNESEIFDNWRTTFDEVVAAFGGWPSLGHQLQDDVSIEKLYGDMVAKFRADSLFKATVQPDDKNSEKHVLLVRDKYFTQMLTIAMAYSLQVLFILLINILENPSGSLLSDA
;
A
#
# COMPACT_ATOMS: atom_id res chain seq x y z
N MET A 1 10.13 32.20 12.78
CA MET A 1 9.05 32.39 13.76
C MET A 1 7.95 31.32 13.69
N PHE A 2 7.93 30.43 12.69
CA PHE A 2 6.82 29.48 12.49
C PHE A 2 6.83 28.24 13.40
N SER A 3 7.99 27.79 13.89
CA SER A 3 8.09 26.53 14.63
C SER A 3 7.39 26.60 16.01
N ALA A 4 7.56 27.71 16.73
CA ALA A 4 6.97 27.86 18.07
C ALA A 4 5.44 27.96 18.03
N SER A 5 4.88 28.62 17.02
CA SER A 5 3.43 28.72 16.87
C SER A 5 2.77 27.38 16.58
N VAL A 6 3.38 26.56 15.70
CA VAL A 6 2.85 25.22 15.36
C VAL A 6 2.86 24.28 16.56
N ILE A 7 3.91 24.34 17.38
CA ILE A 7 4.00 23.54 18.61
C ILE A 7 2.88 23.96 19.58
N LEU A 8 2.76 25.27 19.85
CA LEU A 8 1.77 25.78 20.80
C LEU A 8 0.32 25.53 20.33
N SER A 9 0.05 25.57 19.03
CA SER A 9 -1.29 25.29 18.49
C SER A 9 -1.67 23.81 18.54
N SER A 10 -0.68 22.91 18.58
CA SER A 10 -0.90 21.46 18.57
C SER A 10 -1.10 20.88 19.98
N MET A 11 -0.56 21.57 21.00
CA MET A 11 -0.55 21.13 22.38
C MET A 11 -1.89 21.32 23.10
N ASN A 12 -2.27 20.35 23.93
CA ASN A 12 -3.35 20.46 24.90
C ASN A 12 -2.76 20.69 26.31
N SER A 13 -2.60 21.95 26.71
CA SER A 13 -2.04 22.33 28.01
C SER A 13 -2.93 22.01 29.23
N SER A 14 -4.13 21.45 29.00
CA SER A 14 -5.03 21.03 30.09
C SER A 14 -4.71 19.64 30.65
N VAL A 15 -3.81 18.89 29.98
CA VAL A 15 -3.39 17.54 30.37
C VAL A 15 -2.00 17.59 31.00
N ASP A 16 -1.76 16.80 32.04
CA ASP A 16 -0.43 16.71 32.64
C ASP A 16 0.50 15.89 31.73
N PRO A 17 1.61 16.45 31.21
CA PRO A 17 2.54 15.74 30.35
C PRO A 17 3.16 14.49 30.98
N CYS A 18 3.23 14.42 32.32
CA CYS A 18 3.74 13.25 33.04
C CYS A 18 2.74 12.07 33.03
N SER A 19 1.47 12.34 32.77
CA SER A 19 0.39 11.34 32.74
C SER A 19 0.10 10.83 31.32
N ASP A 20 0.00 11.73 30.35
CA ASP A 20 -0.20 11.43 28.94
C ASP A 20 0.48 12.50 28.08
N PHE A 21 1.73 12.23 27.71
CA PHE A 21 2.51 13.16 26.90
C PHE A 21 1.96 13.29 25.47
N TYR A 22 1.27 12.27 24.95
CA TYR A 22 0.74 12.28 23.59
C TYR A 22 -0.45 13.24 23.48
N GLU A 23 -1.42 13.13 24.39
CA GLU A 23 -2.54 14.09 24.43
C GLU A 23 -2.05 15.50 24.77
N TYR A 24 -1.08 15.65 25.68
CA TYR A 24 -0.49 16.96 25.97
C TYR A 24 0.17 17.60 24.73
N ALA A 25 0.96 16.83 23.96
CA ALA A 25 1.71 17.35 22.83
C ALA A 25 0.87 17.52 21.55
N CYS A 26 -0.11 16.64 21.33
CA CYS A 26 -0.83 16.51 20.06
C CYS A 26 -2.36 16.65 20.16
N GLY A 27 -2.92 16.72 21.37
CA GLY A 27 -4.37 16.62 21.57
C GLY A 27 -5.21 17.67 20.83
N GLN A 28 -4.67 18.88 20.63
CA GLN A 28 -5.36 19.88 19.80
C GLN A 28 -5.15 19.65 18.31
N TRP A 29 -3.97 19.15 17.91
CA TRP A 29 -3.72 18.79 16.53
C TRP A 29 -4.71 17.73 16.02
N ILE A 30 -4.93 16.67 16.82
CA ILE A 30 -5.87 15.59 16.47
C ILE A 30 -7.30 16.12 16.29
N ARG A 31 -7.73 17.03 17.16
CA ARG A 31 -9.07 17.67 17.05
C ARG A 31 -9.21 18.53 15.81
N GLY A 32 -8.12 19.16 15.37
CA GLY A 32 -8.09 20.00 14.17
C GLY A 32 -7.91 19.22 12.85
N HIS A 33 -7.51 17.95 12.92
CA HIS A 33 -7.22 17.12 11.76
C HIS A 33 -8.01 15.80 11.85
N PRO A 34 -9.33 15.83 11.57
CA PRO A 34 -10.09 14.60 11.42
C PRO A 34 -9.60 13.81 10.20
N ILE A 35 -9.71 12.49 10.24
CA ILE A 35 -9.37 11.62 9.12
C ILE A 35 -10.36 11.91 7.97
N PRO A 36 -9.89 12.31 6.77
CA PRO A 36 -10.77 12.55 5.63
C PRO A 36 -11.28 11.24 5.01
N ASP A 37 -12.37 11.32 4.24
CA ASP A 37 -13.06 10.14 3.69
C ASP A 37 -12.20 9.30 2.72
N ASP A 38 -11.18 9.92 2.14
CA ASP A 38 -10.26 9.32 1.17
C ASP A 38 -8.96 8.78 1.82
N ALA A 39 -8.81 8.88 3.14
CA ALA A 39 -7.62 8.42 3.84
C ALA A 39 -7.94 7.44 4.99
N PRO A 40 -7.10 6.42 5.23
CA PRO A 40 -7.25 5.52 6.36
C PRO A 40 -6.73 6.12 7.69
N SER A 41 -5.88 7.15 7.62
CA SER A 41 -5.25 7.80 8.76
C SER A 41 -4.84 9.24 8.41
N VAL A 42 -4.53 10.04 9.44
CA VAL A 42 -3.96 11.39 9.28
C VAL A 42 -2.86 11.60 10.31
N SER A 43 -1.70 12.06 9.84
CA SER A 43 -0.59 12.48 10.69
C SER A 43 0.22 13.58 9.98
N ASN A 44 1.19 14.15 10.68
CA ASN A 44 2.12 15.10 10.07
C ASN A 44 2.93 14.49 8.91
N PHE A 45 3.15 13.17 8.89
CA PHE A 45 3.83 12.49 7.78
C PHE A 45 2.97 12.44 6.52
N GLU A 46 1.68 12.16 6.65
CA GLU A 46 0.72 12.16 5.54
C GLU A 46 0.58 13.58 4.97
N ASN A 47 0.47 14.60 5.82
CA ASN A 47 0.43 16.00 5.37
C ASN A 47 1.68 16.37 4.56
N LEU A 48 2.87 16.00 5.04
CA LEU A 48 4.12 16.22 4.31
C LEU A 48 4.17 15.43 2.99
N GLY A 49 3.63 14.22 2.97
CA GLY A 49 3.49 13.41 1.77
C GLY A 49 2.62 14.10 0.72
N GLN A 50 1.46 14.65 1.14
CA GLN A 50 0.58 15.40 0.26
C GLN A 50 1.24 16.67 -0.29
N ASP A 51 1.93 17.44 0.55
CA ASP A 51 2.68 18.62 0.10
C ASP A 51 3.74 18.25 -0.95
N LEU A 52 4.44 17.12 -0.76
CA LEU A 52 5.40 16.59 -1.71
C LEU A 52 4.73 16.15 -3.02
N GLU A 53 3.57 15.50 -2.96
CA GLU A 53 2.80 15.11 -4.14
C GLU A 53 2.34 16.33 -4.95
N PHE A 54 1.89 17.40 -4.28
CA PHE A 54 1.54 18.65 -4.96
C PHE A 54 2.73 19.30 -5.64
N ALA A 55 3.88 19.37 -4.96
CA ALA A 55 5.10 19.89 -5.56
C ALA A 55 5.54 19.04 -6.78
N LEU A 56 5.45 17.71 -6.69
CA LEU A 56 5.77 16.81 -7.80
C LEU A 56 4.80 17.01 -8.97
N LYS A 57 3.50 17.14 -8.68
CA LYS A 57 2.46 17.44 -9.68
C LYS A 57 2.80 18.71 -10.44
N GLU A 58 3.14 19.80 -9.74
CA GLU A 58 3.53 21.07 -10.36
C GLU A 58 4.70 20.88 -11.33
N LEU A 59 5.75 20.17 -10.92
CA LEU A 59 6.93 19.90 -11.76
C LEU A 59 6.58 19.06 -13.00
N LEU A 60 5.70 18.08 -12.87
CA LEU A 60 5.27 17.20 -13.97
C LEU A 60 4.34 17.92 -14.96
N GLU A 61 3.50 18.83 -14.48
CA GLU A 61 2.56 19.63 -15.28
C GLU A 61 3.16 20.89 -15.87
N GLU A 62 4.29 21.35 -15.34
CA GLU A 62 4.99 22.53 -15.82
C GLU A 62 5.24 22.43 -17.33
N LYS A 63 4.71 23.43 -18.05
CA LYS A 63 4.94 23.61 -19.48
C LYS A 63 6.39 24.03 -19.66
N ILE A 64 7.21 23.09 -20.12
CA ILE A 64 8.59 23.39 -20.52
C ILE A 64 8.51 24.50 -21.57
N GLY A 65 9.29 25.57 -21.35
CA GLY A 65 9.26 26.78 -22.15
C GLY A 65 9.37 26.52 -23.65
N ARG A 66 8.93 27.48 -24.46
CA ARG A 66 8.79 27.40 -25.93
C ARG A 66 10.05 27.01 -26.72
N GLU A 67 11.20 26.80 -26.09
CA GLU A 67 12.48 26.51 -26.74
C GLU A 67 13.00 25.08 -26.57
N GLU A 68 12.53 24.30 -25.58
CA GLU A 68 13.03 22.93 -25.36
C GLU A 68 11.96 21.92 -25.72
N ALA A 69 12.01 21.42 -26.95
CA ALA A 69 11.29 20.21 -27.32
C ALA A 69 11.63 19.14 -26.28
N ILE A 70 10.61 18.63 -25.57
CA ILE A 70 10.80 17.51 -24.64
C ILE A 70 11.49 16.40 -25.42
N ASP A 71 12.75 16.15 -25.10
CA ASP A 71 13.40 14.93 -25.53
C ASP A 71 12.66 13.79 -24.85
N ARG A 72 11.76 13.16 -25.61
CA ARG A 72 10.96 12.02 -25.15
C ARG A 72 11.83 10.86 -24.71
N GLU A 73 13.12 10.84 -25.08
CA GLU A 73 14.05 9.81 -24.65
C GLU A 73 14.73 10.12 -23.32
N SER A 74 14.74 11.38 -22.89
CA SER A 74 15.26 11.78 -21.59
C SER A 74 14.44 11.22 -20.42
N ALA A 75 15.07 11.06 -19.27
CA ALA A 75 14.41 10.57 -18.06
C ALA A 75 13.22 11.46 -17.64
N ILE A 76 13.39 12.79 -17.73
CA ILE A 76 12.33 13.77 -17.41
C ILE A 76 11.21 13.69 -18.44
N GLY A 77 11.54 13.56 -19.73
CA GLY A 77 10.56 13.41 -20.80
C GLY A 77 9.69 12.17 -20.63
N LYS A 78 10.31 11.02 -20.31
CA LYS A 78 9.60 9.76 -20.01
C LYS A 78 8.71 9.87 -18.78
N ALA A 79 9.18 10.49 -17.70
CA ALA A 79 8.38 10.70 -16.48
C ALA A 79 7.15 11.58 -16.74
N LYS A 80 7.31 12.72 -17.41
CA LYS A 80 6.19 13.61 -17.78
C LYS A 80 5.21 12.94 -18.75
N PHE A 81 5.71 12.16 -19.70
CA PHE A 81 4.87 11.42 -20.62
C PHE A 81 4.05 10.34 -19.91
N PHE A 82 4.70 9.55 -19.04
CA PHE A 82 4.04 8.52 -18.24
C PHE A 82 2.96 9.11 -17.32
N TYR A 83 3.25 10.26 -16.67
CA TYR A 83 2.27 10.99 -15.87
C TYR A 83 1.02 11.36 -16.67
N LYS A 84 1.19 11.89 -17.89
CA LYS A 84 0.07 12.25 -18.77
C LYS A 84 -0.76 11.06 -19.22
N LEU A 85 -0.11 9.92 -19.50
CA LEU A 85 -0.82 8.68 -19.84
C LEU A 85 -1.68 8.20 -18.68
N CYS A 86 -1.17 8.28 -17.44
CA CYS A 86 -1.90 7.89 -16.24
C CYS A 86 -3.15 8.74 -15.97
N LEU A 87 -3.13 10.02 -16.36
CA LEU A 87 -4.25 10.95 -16.15
C LEU A 87 -5.26 10.99 -17.30
N ASN A 88 -4.97 10.37 -18.45
CA ASN A 88 -5.88 10.37 -19.58
C ASN A 88 -6.97 9.30 -19.41
N GLU A 89 -7.91 9.57 -18.49
CA GLU A 89 -9.00 8.64 -18.18
C GLU A 89 -9.81 8.22 -19.41
N SER A 90 -10.10 9.15 -20.33
CA SER A 90 -10.85 8.83 -21.55
C SER A 90 -10.16 7.75 -22.38
N GLU A 91 -8.85 7.89 -22.64
CA GLU A 91 -8.09 6.90 -23.40
C GLU A 91 -7.99 5.55 -22.66
N ILE A 92 -7.91 5.58 -21.34
CA ILE A 92 -7.95 4.37 -20.50
C ILE A 92 -9.32 3.69 -20.62
N PHE A 93 -10.42 4.41 -20.45
CA PHE A 93 -11.78 3.85 -20.52
C PHE A 93 -12.15 3.36 -21.92
N ASP A 94 -11.61 3.95 -22.98
CA ASP A 94 -11.84 3.49 -24.34
C ASP A 94 -11.10 2.18 -24.66
N ASN A 95 -9.93 1.93 -24.03
CA ASN A 95 -9.02 0.84 -24.41
C ASN A 95 -8.75 -0.22 -23.33
N TRP A 96 -9.28 -0.06 -22.11
CA TRP A 96 -8.94 -0.95 -20.98
C TRP A 96 -9.25 -2.42 -21.26
N ARG A 97 -10.38 -2.70 -21.94
CA ARG A 97 -10.84 -4.07 -22.20
C ARG A 97 -9.88 -4.81 -23.12
N THR A 98 -9.54 -4.18 -24.25
CA THR A 98 -8.59 -4.71 -25.23
C THR A 98 -7.23 -4.96 -24.57
N THR A 99 -6.72 -3.98 -23.83
CA THR A 99 -5.44 -4.11 -23.11
C THR A 99 -5.48 -5.25 -22.09
N PHE A 100 -6.58 -5.38 -21.36
CA PHE A 100 -6.76 -6.46 -20.39
C PHE A 100 -6.77 -7.84 -21.08
N ASP A 101 -7.47 -7.97 -22.21
CA ASP A 101 -7.54 -9.22 -22.96
C ASP A 101 -6.18 -9.64 -23.54
N GLU A 102 -5.39 -8.69 -24.03
CA GLU A 102 -4.01 -8.92 -24.47
C GLU A 102 -3.12 -9.42 -23.32
N VAL A 103 -3.22 -8.80 -22.15
CA VAL A 103 -2.47 -9.20 -20.95
C VAL A 103 -2.90 -10.58 -20.47
N VAL A 104 -4.21 -10.87 -20.44
CA VAL A 104 -4.72 -12.20 -20.05
C VAL A 104 -4.27 -13.28 -21.04
N ALA A 105 -4.28 -12.99 -22.34
CA ALA A 105 -3.76 -13.91 -23.35
C ALA A 105 -2.25 -14.16 -23.15
N ALA A 106 -1.47 -13.12 -22.81
CA ALA A 106 -0.05 -13.25 -22.48
C ALA A 106 0.20 -14.10 -21.22
N PHE A 107 -0.77 -14.17 -20.30
CA PHE A 107 -0.78 -15.08 -19.15
C PHE A 107 -1.32 -16.49 -19.47
N GLY A 108 -1.50 -16.86 -20.74
CA GLY A 108 -2.02 -18.19 -21.11
C GLY A 108 -3.52 -18.37 -20.84
N GLY A 109 -4.24 -17.28 -20.58
CA GLY A 109 -5.69 -17.25 -20.38
C GLY A 109 -6.12 -17.26 -18.92
N TRP A 110 -7.40 -16.92 -18.70
CA TRP A 110 -8.05 -16.97 -17.39
C TRP A 110 -9.29 -17.88 -17.43
N PRO A 111 -9.26 -19.09 -16.83
CA PRO A 111 -10.34 -20.09 -16.92
C PRO A 111 -11.71 -19.62 -16.43
N SER A 112 -11.74 -18.85 -15.34
CA SER A 112 -12.99 -18.27 -14.80
C SER A 112 -13.69 -17.29 -15.76
N LEU A 113 -12.97 -16.79 -16.77
CA LEU A 113 -13.52 -15.95 -17.83
C LEU A 113 -13.85 -16.75 -19.11
N GLY A 114 -13.77 -18.08 -19.05
CA GLY A 114 -14.06 -18.96 -20.20
C GLY A 114 -12.87 -19.22 -21.13
N HIS A 115 -11.67 -18.73 -20.81
CA HIS A 115 -10.47 -19.04 -21.58
C HIS A 115 -10.04 -20.49 -21.34
N GLN A 116 -9.71 -21.21 -22.40
CA GLN A 116 -9.05 -22.51 -22.28
C GLN A 116 -7.56 -22.29 -22.03
N LEU A 117 -7.03 -22.97 -20.99
CA LEU A 117 -5.59 -23.04 -20.79
C LEU A 117 -4.99 -23.85 -21.94
N GLN A 118 -3.84 -23.42 -22.42
CA GLN A 118 -3.10 -24.21 -23.40
C GLN A 118 -2.67 -25.53 -22.75
N ASP A 119 -2.99 -26.66 -23.40
CA ASP A 119 -2.85 -28.01 -22.84
C ASP A 119 -1.39 -28.45 -22.60
N ASP A 120 -0.38 -27.61 -22.92
CA ASP A 120 1.05 -27.95 -22.83
C ASP A 120 1.91 -27.06 -21.90
N VAL A 121 1.30 -26.06 -21.23
CA VAL A 121 2.07 -25.10 -20.44
C VAL A 121 2.21 -25.59 -19.00
N SER A 122 3.45 -25.85 -18.57
CA SER A 122 3.73 -26.18 -17.17
C SER A 122 3.46 -24.98 -16.26
N ILE A 123 2.96 -25.25 -15.06
CA ILE A 123 2.65 -24.19 -14.08
C ILE A 123 3.88 -23.37 -13.70
N GLU A 124 5.06 -23.98 -13.70
CA GLU A 124 6.34 -23.34 -13.40
C GLU A 124 6.72 -22.34 -14.48
N LYS A 125 6.49 -22.68 -15.75
CA LYS A 125 6.75 -21.78 -16.88
C LYS A 125 5.78 -20.59 -16.84
N LEU A 126 4.49 -20.87 -16.64
CA LEU A 126 3.48 -19.83 -16.51
C LEU A 126 3.81 -18.86 -15.37
N TYR A 127 4.10 -19.40 -14.18
CA TYR A 127 4.48 -18.61 -13.02
C TYR A 127 5.78 -17.84 -13.23
N GLY A 128 6.77 -18.45 -13.89
CA GLY A 128 8.02 -17.79 -14.28
C GLY A 128 7.78 -16.59 -15.19
N ASP A 129 6.93 -16.73 -16.20
CA ASP A 129 6.53 -15.63 -17.09
C ASP A 129 5.80 -14.52 -16.32
N MET A 130 4.89 -14.88 -15.40
CA MET A 130 4.19 -13.93 -14.55
C MET A 130 5.14 -13.07 -13.71
N VAL A 131 6.09 -13.71 -13.03
CA VAL A 131 7.05 -13.01 -12.15
C VAL A 131 8.05 -12.21 -12.97
N ALA A 132 8.60 -12.78 -14.04
CA ALA A 132 9.69 -12.16 -14.79
C ALA A 132 9.23 -10.96 -15.64
N LYS A 133 8.07 -11.07 -16.31
CA LYS A 133 7.58 -10.03 -17.22
C LYS A 133 6.71 -9.00 -16.53
N PHE A 134 5.88 -9.44 -15.59
CA PHE A 134 4.83 -8.59 -14.99
C PHE A 134 5.05 -8.27 -13.53
N ARG A 135 6.14 -8.80 -12.91
CA ARG A 135 6.39 -8.68 -11.47
C ARG A 135 5.23 -9.21 -10.61
N ALA A 136 4.43 -10.14 -11.15
CA ALA A 136 3.27 -10.70 -10.48
C ALA A 136 3.67 -11.91 -9.61
N ASP A 137 4.25 -11.62 -8.45
CA ASP A 137 4.73 -12.61 -7.48
C ASP A 137 3.64 -13.06 -6.51
N SER A 138 2.74 -13.97 -6.93
CA SER A 138 1.62 -14.38 -6.08
C SER A 138 1.97 -15.41 -5.01
N LEU A 139 2.79 -16.43 -5.28
CA LEU A 139 3.08 -17.53 -4.34
C LEU A 139 4.30 -17.23 -3.47
N PHE A 140 5.43 -17.01 -4.15
CA PHE A 140 6.71 -16.69 -3.56
C PHE A 140 7.32 -15.49 -4.26
N LYS A 141 7.93 -14.62 -3.47
CA LYS A 141 8.69 -13.48 -3.93
C LYS A 141 10.14 -13.92 -4.17
N ALA A 142 10.52 -13.97 -5.45
CA ALA A 142 11.89 -14.22 -5.87
C ALA A 142 12.56 -12.89 -6.23
N THR A 143 13.64 -12.55 -5.54
CA THR A 143 14.38 -11.30 -5.75
C THR A 143 15.88 -11.54 -5.70
N VAL A 144 16.63 -10.80 -6.52
CA VAL A 144 18.09 -10.74 -6.41
C VAL A 144 18.45 -9.65 -5.41
N GLN A 145 19.17 -9.99 -4.36
CA GLN A 145 19.59 -9.07 -3.29
C GLN A 145 21.07 -9.31 -2.94
N PRO A 146 21.76 -8.33 -2.32
CA PRO A 146 23.08 -8.56 -1.75
C PRO A 146 23.06 -9.72 -0.75
N ASP A 147 24.14 -10.51 -0.68
CA ASP A 147 24.28 -11.58 0.31
C ASP A 147 24.57 -10.99 1.70
N ASP A 148 23.74 -11.32 2.68
CA ASP A 148 23.90 -10.89 4.08
C ASP A 148 25.26 -11.26 4.67
N LYS A 149 25.90 -12.31 4.13
CA LYS A 149 27.24 -12.76 4.55
C LYS A 149 28.38 -12.14 3.72
N ASN A 150 28.07 -11.59 2.55
CA ASN A 150 29.05 -10.95 1.67
C ASN A 150 28.37 -9.94 0.73
N SER A 151 28.42 -8.66 1.10
CA SER A 151 27.76 -7.58 0.36
C SER A 151 28.30 -7.32 -1.05
N GLU A 152 29.44 -7.91 -1.44
CA GLU A 152 29.96 -7.83 -2.81
C GLU A 152 29.30 -8.84 -3.76
N LYS A 153 28.59 -9.84 -3.21
CA LYS A 153 27.90 -10.88 -3.96
C LYS A 153 26.39 -10.66 -3.94
N HIS A 154 25.73 -11.15 -4.98
CA HIS A 154 24.28 -11.17 -5.07
C HIS A 154 23.79 -12.61 -5.01
N VAL A 155 22.66 -12.82 -4.33
CA VAL A 155 22.01 -14.13 -4.19
C VAL A 155 20.54 -14.02 -4.58
N LEU A 156 19.99 -15.13 -5.08
CA LEU A 156 18.56 -15.26 -5.29
C LEU A 156 17.90 -15.59 -3.96
N LEU A 157 17.09 -14.66 -3.46
CA LEU A 157 16.28 -14.85 -2.26
C LEU A 157 14.86 -15.21 -2.67
N VAL A 158 14.37 -16.36 -2.19
CA VAL A 158 12.98 -16.81 -2.34
C VAL A 158 12.31 -16.76 -0.98
N ARG A 159 11.19 -16.04 -0.87
CA ARG A 159 10.39 -15.93 0.36
C ARG A 159 8.93 -16.15 0.07
N ASP A 160 8.21 -16.73 1.03
CA ASP A 160 6.75 -16.85 0.95
C ASP A 160 6.11 -15.45 1.04
N LYS A 161 5.14 -15.17 0.16
CA LYS A 161 4.47 -13.86 0.16
C LYS A 161 3.44 -13.73 1.27
N TYR A 162 2.65 -14.79 1.48
CA TYR A 162 1.48 -14.75 2.37
C TYR A 162 1.71 -15.32 3.76
N PHE A 163 2.85 -15.97 4.03
CA PHE A 163 3.08 -16.57 5.35
C PHE A 163 3.03 -15.51 6.46
N THR A 164 3.63 -14.34 6.24
CA THR A 164 3.59 -13.24 7.22
C THR A 164 2.17 -12.71 7.41
N GLN A 165 1.42 -12.52 6.32
CA GLN A 165 0.07 -11.95 6.34
C GLN A 165 -0.95 -12.91 6.96
N MET A 166 -0.84 -14.20 6.67
CA MET A 166 -1.61 -15.28 7.33
C MET A 166 -1.26 -15.37 8.82
N LEU A 167 0.00 -15.18 9.22
CA LEU A 167 0.38 -15.13 10.63
C LEU A 167 -0.21 -13.90 11.33
N THR A 168 -0.17 -12.70 10.74
CA THR A 168 -0.78 -11.50 11.33
C THR A 168 -2.29 -11.64 11.46
N ILE A 169 -2.95 -12.18 10.43
CA ILE A 169 -4.38 -12.49 10.47
C ILE A 169 -4.64 -13.52 11.58
N ALA A 170 -3.96 -14.66 11.58
CA ALA A 170 -4.15 -15.68 12.61
C ALA A 170 -3.90 -15.16 14.03
N MET A 171 -2.87 -14.32 14.22
CA MET A 171 -2.58 -13.68 15.51
C MET A 171 -3.64 -12.65 15.90
N ALA A 172 -4.11 -11.82 14.95
CA ALA A 172 -5.16 -10.83 15.20
C ALA A 172 -6.50 -11.49 15.56
N TYR A 173 -6.90 -12.53 14.81
CA TYR A 173 -8.09 -13.32 15.12
C TYR A 173 -7.96 -14.03 16.47
N SER A 174 -6.78 -14.57 16.80
CA SER A 174 -6.54 -15.21 18.09
C SER A 174 -6.65 -14.21 19.25
N LEU A 175 -6.10 -13.01 19.10
CA LEU A 175 -6.21 -11.93 20.08
C LEU A 175 -7.64 -11.44 20.24
N GLN A 176 -8.39 -11.31 19.15
CA GLN A 176 -9.78 -10.86 19.17
C GLN A 176 -10.70 -11.90 19.83
N VAL A 177 -10.48 -13.19 19.57
CA VAL A 177 -11.16 -14.29 20.27
C VAL A 177 -10.80 -14.29 21.76
N LEU A 178 -9.53 -14.10 22.11
CA LEU A 178 -9.09 -14.01 23.51
C LEU A 178 -9.75 -12.81 24.22
N PHE A 179 -9.86 -11.67 23.54
CA PHE A 179 -10.47 -10.46 24.07
C PHE A 179 -11.97 -10.64 24.29
N ILE A 180 -12.68 -11.28 23.36
CA ILE A 180 -14.11 -11.62 23.50
C ILE A 180 -14.32 -12.64 24.63
N LEU A 181 -13.44 -13.63 24.78
CA LEU A 181 -13.48 -14.59 25.89
C LEU A 181 -13.22 -13.90 27.23
N LEU A 182 -12.24 -12.99 27.30
CA LEU A 182 -11.94 -12.21 28.50
C LEU A 182 -13.11 -11.30 28.88
N ILE A 183 -13.74 -10.63 27.91
CA ILE A 183 -14.95 -9.82 28.16
C ILE A 183 -16.08 -10.70 28.71
N ASN A 184 -16.37 -11.85 28.08
CA ASN A 184 -17.40 -12.76 28.57
C ASN A 184 -17.13 -13.30 29.98
N ILE A 185 -15.86 -13.58 30.32
CA ILE A 185 -15.46 -14.03 31.67
C ILE A 185 -15.59 -12.90 32.69
N LEU A 186 -15.25 -11.66 32.31
CA LEU A 186 -15.34 -10.49 33.18
C LEU A 186 -16.79 -10.02 33.38
N GLU A 187 -17.64 -10.15 32.37
CA GLU A 187 -19.07 -9.80 32.45
C GLU A 187 -19.92 -10.89 33.12
N ASN A 188 -19.45 -12.15 33.18
CA ASN A 188 -20.22 -13.26 33.74
C ASN A 188 -19.38 -14.16 34.68
N PRO A 189 -19.00 -13.66 35.88
CA PRO A 189 -18.13 -14.38 36.80
C PRO A 189 -18.81 -15.56 37.54
N SER A 190 -20.12 -15.70 37.43
CA SER A 190 -20.90 -16.78 38.05
C SER A 190 -21.46 -17.72 36.98
N GLY A 191 -20.67 -18.73 36.61
CA GLY A 191 -21.03 -19.69 35.57
C GLY A 191 -22.38 -20.37 35.82
N SER A 192 -23.36 -20.07 34.98
CA SER A 192 -24.49 -20.95 34.67
C SER A 192 -24.31 -21.47 33.24
N LEU A 193 -23.60 -22.60 33.12
CA LEU A 193 -23.64 -23.42 31.91
C LEU A 193 -25.01 -24.11 31.83
N LEU A 194 -25.71 -23.88 30.72
CA LEU A 194 -26.70 -24.76 30.08
C LEU A 194 -28.04 -25.03 30.81
N SER A 195 -29.05 -24.27 30.41
CA SER A 195 -30.43 -24.71 30.12
C SER A 195 -30.96 -23.61 29.18
N ASP A 196 -31.22 -23.86 27.90
CA ASP A 196 -32.40 -24.58 27.46
C ASP A 196 -32.21 -25.20 26.07
N ALA A 197 -33.01 -26.25 25.84
CA ALA A 197 -33.21 -26.99 24.61
C ALA A 197 -33.89 -26.18 23.49
#